data_AF-A0A4S8I0K5-F1
#
_entry.id   AF-A0A4S8I0K5-F1
#
_cell.length_a   1.000
_cell.length_b   1.000
_cell.length_c   1.000
_cell.angle_alpha   90.00
_cell.angle_beta   90.00
_cell.angle_gamma   90.00
#
_symmetry.space_group_name_H-M   'P 1'
#
loop_
_entity.id
_entity.type
_entity.pdbx_description
1 polymer ?
#
loop_
_entity_poly.entity_id
_entity_poly.type
_entity_poly.pdbx_seq_one_letter_code
_entity_poly.pdbx_strand_id
1 'polypeptide(L)'
;MRTCNHHPLWHNEPLRLNEEERQNPMLVIDDFFECYHLNDVRDILWKWMVEVLSSSGSISNEALERNNHIYFYEKAEMLVEAIYILKNLIRGQLQKNASETVVTG
;
A
#
# COMPACT_ATOMS: atom_id res chain seq x y z
N MET A 1 -10.64 -17.40 -3.86
CA MET A 1 -10.91 -16.20 -4.68
C MET A 1 -9.58 -15.66 -5.23
N ARG A 2 -9.11 -16.19 -6.36
CA ARG A 2 -7.94 -15.71 -7.15
C ARG A 2 -8.33 -15.35 -8.60
N THR A 3 -9.61 -15.46 -8.93
CA THR A 3 -10.16 -15.35 -10.29
C THR A 3 -10.35 -13.90 -10.73
N CYS A 4 -10.46 -12.95 -9.81
CA CYS A 4 -10.65 -11.53 -10.11
C CYS A 4 -9.38 -10.81 -10.57
N ASN A 5 -8.18 -11.24 -10.15
CA ASN A 5 -6.90 -10.64 -10.60
C ASN A 5 -6.60 -10.91 -12.09
N HIS A 6 -7.30 -11.87 -12.70
CA HIS A 6 -7.17 -12.23 -14.11
C HIS A 6 -8.45 -11.89 -14.90
N HIS A 7 -9.30 -11.00 -14.35
CA HIS A 7 -10.55 -10.64 -15.02
C HIS A 7 -10.25 -9.77 -16.25
N PRO A 8 -10.62 -10.20 -17.48
CA PRO A 8 -10.16 -9.61 -18.74
C PRO A 8 -10.60 -8.16 -18.95
N LEU A 9 -11.62 -7.70 -18.21
CA LEU A 9 -12.20 -6.36 -18.37
C LEU A 9 -11.86 -5.41 -17.21
N TRP A 10 -11.24 -5.89 -16.12
CA TRP A 10 -11.01 -5.09 -14.90
C TRP A 10 -9.53 -4.89 -14.58
N HIS A 11 -8.67 -4.97 -15.58
CA HIS A 11 -7.22 -4.90 -15.38
C HIS A 11 -6.74 -3.58 -14.73
N ASN A 12 -7.51 -2.49 -14.86
CA ASN A 12 -7.13 -1.16 -14.37
C ASN A 12 -8.16 -0.53 -13.40
N GLU A 13 -9.05 -1.32 -12.81
CA GLU A 13 -10.07 -0.81 -11.87
C GLU A 13 -9.83 -1.33 -10.44
N PRO A 14 -10.08 -0.51 -9.40
CA PRO A 14 -10.04 -0.97 -8.02
C PRO A 14 -11.01 -2.13 -7.79
N LEU A 15 -10.49 -3.30 -7.40
CA LEU A 15 -11.30 -4.52 -7.20
C LEU A 15 -11.87 -4.69 -5.79
N ARG A 16 -11.22 -4.09 -4.79
CA ARG A 16 -11.54 -4.31 -3.37
C ARG A 16 -12.21 -3.12 -2.70
N LEU A 17 -12.08 -1.93 -3.29
CA LEU A 17 -12.59 -0.71 -2.71
C LEU A 17 -14.09 -0.63 -2.96
N ASN A 18 -14.86 -0.35 -1.91
CA ASN A 18 -16.28 -0.01 -2.05
C ASN A 18 -16.45 1.41 -2.62
N GLU A 19 -17.69 1.82 -2.92
CA GLU A 19 -17.92 3.12 -3.57
C GLU A 19 -17.47 4.31 -2.71
N GLU A 20 -17.66 4.26 -1.40
CA GLU A 20 -17.20 5.32 -0.49
C GLU A 20 -15.68 5.44 -0.48
N GLU A 21 -14.97 4.31 -0.41
CA GLU A 21 -13.51 4.23 -0.46
C GLU A 21 -12.94 4.69 -1.80
N ARG A 22 -13.67 4.51 -2.91
CA ARG A 22 -13.29 5.02 -4.23
C ARG A 22 -13.42 6.53 -4.32
N GLN A 23 -14.44 7.11 -3.71
CA GLN A 23 -14.62 8.56 -3.62
C GLN A 23 -13.65 9.20 -2.62
N ASN A 24 -13.28 8.48 -1.56
CA ASN A 24 -12.34 8.94 -0.54
C ASN A 24 -11.31 7.86 -0.17
N PRO A 25 -10.22 7.73 -0.95
CA PRO A 25 -9.17 6.74 -0.69
C PRO A 25 -8.44 6.92 0.64
N MET A 26 -8.53 8.11 1.26
CA MET A 26 -7.95 8.35 2.58
C MET A 26 -8.56 7.47 3.67
N LEU A 27 -9.81 7.03 3.52
CA LEU A 27 -10.43 6.09 4.46
C LEU A 27 -9.63 4.79 4.58
N VAL A 28 -9.21 4.23 3.44
CA VAL A 28 -8.41 3.00 3.39
C VAL A 28 -7.00 3.25 3.93
N ILE A 29 -6.40 4.39 3.60
CA ILE A 29 -5.05 4.74 4.04
C ILE A 29 -5.02 4.96 5.56
N ASP A 30 -6.01 5.65 6.11
CA ASP A 30 -6.13 5.89 7.55
C ASP A 30 -6.36 4.58 8.30
N ASP A 31 -7.33 3.77 7.89
CA ASP A 31 -7.62 2.45 8.49
C ASP A 31 -6.39 1.53 8.46
N PHE A 32 -5.69 1.48 7.34
CA PHE A 32 -4.47 0.67 7.20
C PHE A 32 -3.40 1.07 8.22
N PHE A 33 -3.10 2.37 8.37
CA PHE A 33 -2.07 2.85 9.30
C PHE A 33 -2.55 3.00 10.75
N GLU A 34 -3.84 2.78 11.02
CA GLU A 34 -4.36 2.55 12.37
C GLU A 34 -4.17 1.09 12.80
N CYS A 35 -4.28 0.15 11.86
CA CYS A 35 -4.07 -1.28 12.12
C CYS A 35 -2.60 -1.69 12.11
N TYR A 36 -1.77 -1.07 11.27
CA TYR A 36 -0.38 -1.47 11.05
C TYR A 36 0.57 -0.28 11.16
N HIS A 37 1.55 -0.36 12.07
CA HIS A 37 2.63 0.62 12.06
C HIS A 37 3.55 0.39 10.86
N LEU A 38 4.18 1.46 10.37
CA LEU A 38 5.06 1.39 9.20
C LEU A 38 6.17 0.34 9.34
N ASN A 39 6.75 0.20 10.55
CA ASN A 39 7.77 -0.82 10.81
C ASN A 39 7.22 -2.25 10.70
N ASP A 40 6.00 -2.49 11.21
CA ASP A 40 5.36 -3.80 11.13
C ASP A 40 5.11 -4.19 9.67
N VAL A 41 4.70 -3.23 8.83
CA VAL A 41 4.48 -3.45 7.39
C VAL A 41 5.78 -3.82 6.68
N ARG A 42 6.89 -3.11 6.95
CA ARG A 42 8.22 -3.44 6.38
C ARG A 42 8.64 -4.86 6.76
N ASP A 43 8.49 -5.23 8.04
CA ASP A 43 8.80 -6.57 8.52
C ASP A 43 7.96 -7.66 7.83
N ILE A 44 6.66 -7.40 7.62
CA ILE A 44 5.76 -8.32 6.91
C ILE A 44 6.18 -8.46 5.45
N LEU A 45 6.43 -7.37 4.74
CA LEU A 45 6.87 -7.39 3.34
C LEU A 45 8.20 -8.12 3.18
N TRP A 46 9.16 -7.90 4.09
CA TRP A 46 10.42 -8.62 4.09
C TRP A 46 10.21 -10.13 4.28
N LYS A 47 9.38 -10.54 5.24
CA LYS A 47 9.07 -11.97 5.45
C LYS A 47 8.42 -12.59 4.23
N TRP A 48 7.50 -11.89 3.56
CA TRP A 48 6.91 -12.35 2.31
C TRP A 48 7.95 -12.50 1.20
N MET A 49 8.88 -11.56 1.09
CA MET A 49 9.97 -11.64 0.11
C MET A 49 10.88 -12.84 0.38
N VAL A 50 11.27 -13.05 1.64
CA VAL A 50 12.11 -14.20 2.04
C VAL A 50 11.42 -15.51 1.70
N GLU A 51 10.13 -15.66 1.99
CA GLU A 51 9.36 -16.85 1.61
C GLU A 51 9.40 -17.02 0.08
N VAL A 52 9.05 -15.98 -0.68
CA VAL A 52 9.10 -16.01 -2.15
C VAL A 52 10.49 -16.39 -2.67
N LEU A 53 11.60 -16.06 -2.01
CA LEU A 53 12.93 -16.47 -2.47
C LEU A 53 13.37 -17.87 -2.04
N SER A 54 12.81 -18.39 -0.94
CA SER A 54 13.34 -19.59 -0.27
C SER A 54 12.45 -20.82 -0.39
N SER A 55 11.18 -20.68 -0.76
CA SER A 55 10.27 -21.83 -0.88
C SER A 55 10.72 -22.80 -1.98
N SER A 56 10.67 -24.10 -1.68
CA SER A 56 10.78 -25.14 -2.70
C SER A 56 9.60 -25.03 -3.68
N GLY A 57 9.88 -24.87 -4.98
CA GLY A 57 8.84 -24.63 -5.99
C GLY A 57 8.40 -23.17 -6.11
N SER A 58 9.24 -22.24 -5.63
CA SER A 58 9.01 -20.81 -5.76
C SER A 58 8.84 -20.35 -7.22
N ILE A 59 8.03 -19.32 -7.41
CA ILE A 59 7.94 -18.56 -8.67
C ILE A 59 9.23 -17.78 -9.00
N SER A 60 10.18 -17.68 -8.06
CA SER A 60 11.49 -17.02 -8.19
C SER A 60 12.65 -17.99 -8.47
N ASN A 61 12.38 -19.21 -8.95
CA ASN A 61 13.44 -20.19 -9.21
C ASN A 61 14.40 -19.73 -10.31
N GLU A 62 13.88 -19.07 -11.34
CA GLU A 62 14.68 -18.50 -12.42
C GLU A 62 15.35 -17.19 -11.99
N ALA A 63 16.57 -16.94 -12.49
CA ALA A 63 17.34 -15.75 -12.09
C ALA A 63 16.65 -14.43 -12.46
N LEU A 64 16.01 -14.38 -13.64
CA LEU A 64 15.27 -13.20 -14.08
C LEU A 64 14.05 -12.96 -13.20
N GLU A 65 13.25 -13.99 -12.95
CA GLU A 65 12.08 -13.90 -12.08
C GLU A 65 12.46 -13.50 -10.65
N ARG A 66 13.54 -14.06 -10.10
CA ARG A 66 14.06 -13.64 -8.80
C ARG A 66 14.38 -12.15 -8.75
N ASN A 67 15.06 -11.63 -9.76
CA ASN A 67 15.37 -10.20 -9.84
C ASN A 67 14.10 -9.35 -9.96
N ASN A 68 13.12 -9.80 -10.73
CA ASN A 68 11.83 -9.11 -10.88
C ASN A 68 11.08 -9.03 -9.54
N HIS A 69 11.03 -10.12 -8.76
CA HIS A 69 10.38 -10.13 -7.46
C HIS A 69 11.10 -9.23 -6.44
N ILE A 70 12.44 -9.22 -6.41
CA ILE A 70 13.21 -8.34 -5.54
C ILE A 70 12.90 -6.88 -5.87
N TYR A 71 12.94 -6.52 -7.16
CA TYR A 71 12.65 -5.16 -7.61
C TYR A 71 11.21 -4.75 -7.29
N PHE A 72 10.25 -5.66 -7.48
CA PHE A 72 8.85 -5.40 -7.11
C PHE A 72 8.70 -5.15 -5.61
N TYR A 73 9.34 -5.96 -4.76
CA TYR A 73 9.34 -5.77 -3.31
C TYR A 73 9.88 -4.39 -2.93
N GLU A 74 11.04 -3.98 -3.46
CA GLU A 74 11.61 -2.66 -3.20
C GLU A 74 10.64 -1.53 -3.58
N LYS A 75 9.98 -1.64 -4.74
CA LYS A 75 8.98 -0.65 -5.17
C LYS A 75 7.72 -0.65 -4.33
N ALA A 76 7.25 -1.81 -3.89
CA ALA A 76 6.10 -1.92 -3.01
C ALA A 76 6.39 -1.29 -1.64
N GLU A 77 7.57 -1.53 -1.07
CA GLU A 77 7.97 -0.93 0.21
C GLU A 77 8.07 0.61 0.09
N MET A 78 8.75 1.12 -0.95
CA MET A 78 8.80 2.56 -1.23
C MET A 78 7.42 3.18 -1.40
N LEU A 79 6.49 2.49 -2.05
CA LEU A 79 5.12 2.96 -2.24
C LEU A 79 4.39 3.07 -0.90
N VAL A 80 4.51 2.08 -0.02
CA VAL A 80 3.91 2.12 1.33
C VAL A 80 4.46 3.31 2.11
N GLU A 81 5.78 3.55 2.07
CA GLU A 81 6.39 4.71 2.73
C GLU A 81 5.88 6.05 2.17
N ALA A 82 5.75 6.16 0.85
CA ALA A 82 5.21 7.36 0.21
C ALA A 82 3.77 7.63 0.64
N ILE A 83 2.93 6.59 0.73
CA ILE A 83 1.54 6.69 1.22
C ILE A 83 1.53 7.13 2.68
N TYR A 84 2.42 6.60 3.53
CA TYR A 84 2.54 7.03 4.93
C TYR A 84 2.87 8.52 5.05
N ILE A 85 3.82 9.01 4.24
CA ILE A 85 4.16 10.44 4.18
C ILE A 85 2.96 11.25 3.72
N LEU A 86 2.27 10.83 2.66
CA LEU A 86 1.09 11.52 2.13
C LEU A 86 -0.01 11.67 3.19
N LYS A 87 -0.30 10.60 3.93
CA LYS A 87 -1.25 10.62 5.06
C LYS A 87 -0.90 11.71 6.07
N ASN A 88 0.36 11.80 6.47
CA ASN A 88 0.81 12.77 7.46
C ASN A 88 0.80 14.21 6.93
N LEU A 89 1.13 14.41 5.66
CA LEU A 89 1.06 15.72 5.01
C LEU A 89 -0.39 16.23 4.95
N ILE A 90 -1.33 15.39 4.55
CA ILE A 90 -2.77 15.74 4.49
C ILE A 90 -3.29 16.05 5.89
N ARG A 91 -3.00 15.21 6.89
CA ARG A 91 -3.39 15.48 8.29
C ARG A 91 -2.80 16.80 8.80
N GLY A 92 -1.55 17.10 8.48
CA GLY A 92 -0.91 18.37 8.84
C GLY A 92 -1.54 19.60 8.17
N GLN A 93 -2.00 19.47 6.92
CA GLN A 93 -2.71 20.55 6.22
C GLN A 93 -4.08 20.84 6.85
N LEU A 94 -4.84 19.80 7.18
CA LEU A 94 -6.15 19.94 7.82
C LEU A 94 -6.05 20.66 9.18
N GLN A 95 -5.03 20.34 9.98
CA GLN A 95 -4.80 20.98 11.27
C GLN A 95 -4.44 22.48 11.16
N LYS A 96 -3.67 22.86 10.14
CA LYS A 96 -3.34 24.27 9.85
C LYS A 96 -4.60 25.07 9.49
N ASN A 97 -5.40 24.54 8.57
CA ASN A 97 -6.62 25.21 8.09
C ASN A 97 -7.65 25.39 9.22
N ALA A 98 -7.78 24.40 10.12
CA ALA A 98 -8.65 24.50 11.28
C ALA A 98 -8.18 25.59 12.26
N SER A 99 -6.86 25.73 12.45
CA SER A 99 -6.29 26.74 13.34
C SER A 99 -6.45 28.16 12.80
N GLU A 100 -6.37 28.37 11.49
CA GLU A 100 -6.56 29.68 10.85
C GLU A 100 -8.02 30.15 10.91
N THR A 101 -8.97 29.22 10.76
CA THR A 101 -10.42 29.54 10.79
C THR A 101 -10.88 30.02 12.18
N VAL A 102 -10.27 29.51 13.25
CA VAL A 102 -10.59 29.90 14.64
C VAL A 102 -10.04 31.27 15.02
N VAL A 103 -9.00 31.77 14.34
CA VAL A 103 -8.39 33.08 14.64
C VAL A 103 -9.13 34.24 13.96
N THR A 104 -9.93 33.96 12.93
CA THR A 104 -10.66 34.98 12.15
C THR A 104 -12.14 35.15 12.49
N GLY A 105 -12.65 34.41 13.49
CA GLY A 105 -14.05 34.49 13.96
C GLY A 105 -14.14 35.01 15.39
#